data_AF-A0A970WE86-F1
#
_entry.id   AF-A0A970WE86-F1
#
_cell.length_a   1.000
_cell.length_b   1.000
_cell.length_c   1.000
_cell.angle_alpha   90.00
_cell.angle_beta   90.00
_cell.angle_gamma   90.00
#
_symmetry.space_group_name_H-M   'P 1'
#
loop_
_entity.id
_entity.type
_entity.pdbx_description
1 polymer ?
#
loop_
_entity_poly.entity_id
_entity_poly.type
_entity_poly.pdbx_seq_one_letter_code
_entity_poly.pdbx_strand_id
1 'polypeptide(L)'
;MTFDLNQLRRIAHRLREASGYLELGMAQQALDRLEGLGELGPFKGEVSLLRGEAYGAQEKYSEAAASFKTAAALLPPPYRRPAFLALSMVYQQAGDADSASQALARARGAWCSKRGSDI
;
A
#
# COMPACT_ATOMS: atom_id res chain seq x y z
N MET A 1 11.48 -17.88 13.97
CA MET A 1 10.21 -17.14 14.17
C MET A 1 9.09 -17.96 13.54
N THR A 2 8.27 -18.62 14.34
CA THR A 2 7.16 -19.46 13.88
C THR A 2 5.87 -18.65 13.93
N PHE A 3 5.29 -18.36 12.77
CA PHE A 3 3.96 -17.75 12.70
C PHE A 3 2.91 -18.79 13.11
N ASP A 4 2.03 -18.41 14.03
CA ASP A 4 0.87 -19.23 14.38
C ASP A 4 -0.18 -19.16 13.24
N LEU A 5 -0.65 -20.32 12.77
CA LEU A 5 -1.70 -20.41 11.77
C LEU A 5 -2.98 -19.66 12.21
N ASN A 6 -3.28 -19.66 13.51
CA ASN A 6 -4.42 -18.91 14.04
C ASN A 6 -4.23 -17.40 13.90
N GLN A 7 -3.00 -16.91 14.12
CA GLN A 7 -2.66 -15.50 13.92
C GLN A 7 -2.77 -15.12 12.45
N LEU A 8 -2.21 -15.92 11.54
CA LEU A 8 -2.32 -15.65 10.10
C LEU A 8 -3.78 -15.63 9.63
N ARG A 9 -4.60 -16.56 10.11
CA ARG A 9 -6.05 -16.59 9.83
C ARG A 9 -6.76 -15.34 10.36
N ARG A 10 -6.42 -14.90 11.58
CA ARG A 10 -6.97 -13.68 12.17
C ARG A 10 -6.60 -12.44 11.36
N ILE A 11 -5.34 -12.33 10.93
CA ILE A 11 -4.88 -11.21 10.09
C ILE A 11 -5.63 -11.21 8.76
N ALA A 12 -5.71 -12.35 8.07
CA ALA A 12 -6.42 -12.47 6.80
C ALA A 12 -7.91 -12.11 6.93
N HIS A 13 -8.57 -12.49 8.03
CA HIS A 13 -9.95 -12.10 8.29
C HIS A 13 -10.09 -10.58 8.44
N ARG A 14 -9.24 -9.95 9.26
CA ARG A 14 -9.28 -8.50 9.50
C ARG A 14 -8.91 -7.68 8.26
N LEU A 15 -8.01 -8.18 7.41
CA LEU A 15 -7.72 -7.58 6.10
C LEU A 15 -8.97 -7.54 5.21
N ARG A 16 -9.73 -8.65 5.18
CA ARG A 16 -10.98 -8.72 4.42
C ARG A 16 -12.02 -7.73 4.96
N GLU A 17 -12.16 -7.63 6.27
CA GLU A 17 -13.04 -6.62 6.89
C GLU A 17 -12.61 -5.19 6.52
N ALA A 18 -11.31 -4.88 6.64
CA ALA A 18 -10.78 -3.56 6.30
C ALA A 18 -11.02 -3.20 4.83
N SER A 19 -10.79 -4.14 3.90
CA SER A 19 -11.09 -3.96 2.48
C SER A 19 -12.58 -3.67 2.26
N GLY A 20 -13.47 -4.44 2.89
CA GLY A 20 -14.92 -4.21 2.79
C GLY A 20 -15.34 -2.84 3.35
N TYR A 21 -14.73 -2.38 4.44
CA TYR A 21 -14.97 -1.02 4.94
C TYR A 21 -14.50 0.05 3.96
N LEU A 22 -13.36 -0.13 3.29
CA LEU A 22 -12.88 0.81 2.27
C LEU A 22 -13.81 0.89 1.05
N GLU A 23 -14.34 -0.25 0.60
CA GLU A 23 -15.35 -0.29 -0.47
C GLU A 23 -16.62 0.49 -0.11
N LEU A 24 -16.95 0.58 1.17
CA LEU A 24 -18.09 1.35 1.69
C LEU A 24 -17.73 2.81 2.04
N GLY A 25 -16.50 3.27 1.77
CA GLY A 25 -16.02 4.61 2.13
C GLY A 25 -15.78 4.81 3.63
N MET A 26 -15.78 3.73 4.41
CA MET A 26 -15.62 3.73 5.87
C MET A 26 -14.15 3.66 6.27
N ALA A 27 -13.39 4.68 5.89
CA ALA A 27 -11.93 4.68 6.03
C ALA A 27 -11.43 4.55 7.47
N GLN A 28 -12.11 5.15 8.45
CA GLN A 28 -11.69 5.04 9.85
C GLN A 28 -11.92 3.62 10.38
N GLN A 29 -13.09 3.01 10.11
CA GLN A 29 -13.35 1.63 10.50
C GLN A 29 -12.34 0.65 9.86
N ALA A 30 -11.90 0.92 8.63
CA ALA A 30 -10.84 0.14 8.00
C ALA A 30 -9.53 0.21 8.78
N LEU A 31 -9.10 1.41 9.21
CA LEU A 31 -7.90 1.57 10.04
C LEU A 31 -8.03 0.82 11.37
N ASP A 32 -9.16 0.93 12.05
CA ASP A 32 -9.40 0.24 13.32
C ASP A 32 -9.27 -1.30 13.16
N ARG A 33 -9.70 -1.85 12.02
CA ARG A 33 -9.50 -3.27 11.69
C ARG A 33 -8.04 -3.63 11.42
N LEU A 34 -7.19 -2.67 11.08
CA LEU A 34 -5.76 -2.88 10.82
C LEU A 34 -4.87 -2.60 12.04
N GLU A 35 -5.43 -2.13 13.15
CA GLU A 35 -4.69 -1.87 14.39
C GLU A 35 -4.43 -3.13 15.23
N GLY A 36 -3.35 -3.17 16.01
CA GLY A 36 -3.11 -4.28 16.95
C GLY A 36 -3.05 -5.69 16.30
N LEU A 37 -2.59 -5.78 15.05
CA LEU A 37 -2.42 -7.06 14.34
C LEU A 37 -1.15 -7.84 14.77
N GLY A 38 -0.29 -7.24 15.59
CA GLY A 38 0.98 -7.84 16.01
C GLY A 38 1.94 -8.01 14.83
N GLU A 39 2.72 -9.10 14.85
CA GLU A 39 3.64 -9.44 13.78
C GLU A 39 2.90 -9.80 12.49
N LEU A 40 3.07 -8.96 11.46
CA LEU A 40 2.32 -9.06 10.20
C LEU A 40 2.87 -10.10 9.23
N GLY A 41 4.15 -10.44 9.35
CA GLY A 41 4.83 -11.38 8.46
C GLY A 41 4.56 -11.08 6.97
N PRO A 42 4.06 -12.05 6.19
CA PRO A 42 3.84 -11.88 4.75
C PRO A 42 2.76 -10.82 4.43
N PHE A 43 1.87 -10.52 5.37
CA PHE A 43 0.78 -9.56 5.16
C PHE A 43 1.20 -8.10 5.31
N LYS A 44 2.45 -7.82 5.71
CA LYS A 44 2.91 -6.44 5.97
C LYS A 44 2.73 -5.53 4.75
N GLY A 45 2.99 -6.03 3.55
CA GLY A 45 2.80 -5.29 2.30
C GLY A 45 1.33 -4.93 2.06
N GLU A 46 0.43 -5.90 2.24
CA GLU A 46 -1.02 -5.74 2.05
C GLU A 46 -1.66 -4.84 3.11
N VAL A 47 -1.29 -5.00 4.39
CA VAL A 47 -1.71 -4.07 5.45
C VAL A 47 -1.30 -2.63 5.13
N SER A 48 -0.09 -2.44 4.61
CA SER A 48 0.41 -1.10 4.25
C SER A 48 -0.36 -0.52 3.07
N LEU A 49 -0.81 -1.35 2.12
CA LEU A 49 -1.65 -0.92 1.00
C LEU A 49 -3.00 -0.40 1.51
N LEU A 50 -3.72 -1.20 2.31
CA LEU A 50 -5.04 -0.83 2.84
C LEU A 50 -4.97 0.38 3.78
N ARG A 51 -3.92 0.52 4.60
CA ARG A 51 -3.70 1.74 5.39
C ARG A 51 -3.51 2.95 4.51
N GLY A 52 -2.76 2.82 3.41
CA GLY A 52 -2.57 3.89 2.45
C GLY A 52 -3.89 4.33 1.83
N GLU A 53 -4.74 3.39 1.43
CA GLU A 53 -6.07 3.66 0.88
C GLU A 53 -6.96 4.38 1.89
N ALA A 54 -6.97 3.90 3.14
CA ALA A 54 -7.72 4.52 4.22
C ALA A 54 -7.27 5.96 4.51
N TYR A 55 -5.96 6.21 4.58
CA TYR A 55 -5.45 7.57 4.78
C TYR A 55 -5.74 8.47 3.58
N GLY A 56 -5.61 7.95 2.35
CA GLY A 56 -5.92 8.70 1.13
C GLY A 56 -7.39 9.13 1.07
N ALA A 57 -8.31 8.23 1.46
CA ALA A 57 -9.74 8.54 1.57
C ALA A 57 -10.06 9.59 2.65
N GLN A 58 -9.18 9.78 3.64
CA GLN A 58 -9.27 10.83 4.64
C GLN A 58 -8.48 12.10 4.28
N GLU A 59 -7.98 12.19 3.03
CA GLU A 59 -7.12 13.29 2.56
C GLU A 59 -5.82 13.47 3.35
N LYS A 60 -5.41 12.44 4.11
CA LYS A 60 -4.15 12.39 4.84
C LYS A 60 -3.03 11.94 3.91
N TYR A 61 -2.70 12.80 2.95
CA TYR A 61 -1.83 12.46 1.82
C TYR A 61 -0.41 12.06 2.25
N SER A 62 0.10 12.62 3.34
CA SER A 62 1.45 12.31 3.82
C SER A 62 1.57 10.88 4.35
N GLU A 63 0.60 10.46 5.17
CA GLU A 63 0.50 9.13 5.75
C GLU A 63 0.13 8.09 4.70
N ALA A 64 -0.74 8.46 3.76
CA ALA A 64 -1.09 7.64 2.61
C ALA A 64 0.14 7.33 1.76
N ALA A 65 0.91 8.36 1.39
CA ALA A 65 2.13 8.20 0.60
C ALA A 65 3.18 7.33 1.31
N ALA A 66 3.38 7.51 2.61
CA ALA A 66 4.30 6.68 3.39
C ALA A 66 3.87 5.20 3.42
N SER A 67 2.58 4.95 3.58
CA SER A 67 2.00 3.61 3.60
C SER A 67 2.13 2.93 2.23
N PHE A 68 1.81 3.64 1.14
CA PHE A 68 1.97 3.13 -0.22
C PHE A 68 3.42 2.88 -0.62
N LYS A 69 4.36 3.73 -0.21
CA LYS A 69 5.80 3.46 -0.40
C LYS A 69 6.22 2.15 0.26
N THR A 70 5.73 1.91 1.47
CA THR A 70 6.02 0.67 2.21
C THR A 70 5.41 -0.54 1.52
N ALA A 71 4.15 -0.45 1.08
CA ALA A 71 3.51 -1.49 0.28
C ALA A 71 4.29 -1.79 -1.01
N ALA A 72 4.70 -0.76 -1.73
CA ALA A 72 5.44 -0.89 -2.99
C ALA A 72 6.83 -1.51 -2.84
N ALA A 73 7.47 -1.31 -1.67
CA ALA A 73 8.77 -1.91 -1.35
C ALA A 73 8.64 -3.39 -0.94
N LEU A 74 7.54 -3.76 -0.28
CA LEU A 74 7.34 -5.10 0.28
C LEU A 74 6.67 -6.07 -0.70
N LEU A 75 5.80 -5.57 -1.58
CA LEU A 75 5.07 -6.40 -2.53
C LEU A 75 5.96 -6.73 -3.75
N PRO A 76 6.02 -8.00 -4.19
CA PRO A 76 6.70 -8.34 -5.43
C PRO A 76 5.89 -7.89 -6.66
N PRO A 77 6.51 -7.71 -7.83
CA PRO A 77 5.79 -7.62 -9.10
C PRO A 77 4.94 -8.89 -9.35
N PRO A 78 3.72 -8.79 -9.91
CA PRO A 78 3.01 -7.57 -10.30
C PRO A 78 2.21 -6.91 -9.16
N TYR A 79 2.16 -7.51 -7.97
CA TYR A 79 1.30 -7.12 -6.84
C TYR A 79 1.59 -5.74 -6.25
N ARG A 80 2.78 -5.17 -6.47
CA ARG A 80 3.08 -3.78 -6.06
C ARG A 80 2.56 -2.69 -7.02
N ARG A 81 2.03 -3.04 -8.20
CA ARG A 81 1.52 -2.06 -9.16
C ARG A 81 0.40 -1.18 -8.57
N PRO A 82 -0.61 -1.73 -7.86
CA PRO A 82 -1.64 -0.93 -7.20
C PRO A 82 -1.06 0.10 -6.23
N ALA A 83 -0.04 -0.27 -5.45
CA ALA A 83 0.63 0.66 -4.53
C ALA A 83 1.25 1.86 -5.27
N PHE A 84 1.90 1.64 -6.42
CA PHE A 84 2.43 2.73 -7.24
C PHE A 84 1.35 3.58 -7.91
N LEU A 85 0.23 2.98 -8.34
CA LEU A 85 -0.91 3.72 -8.87
C LEU A 85 -1.51 4.63 -7.80
N ALA A 86 -1.83 4.07 -6.63
CA ALA A 86 -2.39 4.82 -5.52
C ALA A 86 -1.44 5.91 -5.03
N LEU A 87 -0.12 5.63 -4.96
CA LEU A 87 0.88 6.64 -4.65
C LEU A 87 0.88 7.80 -5.67
N SER A 88 0.72 7.51 -6.97
CA SER A 88 0.63 8.54 -8.00
C SER A 88 -0.60 9.44 -7.82
N MET A 89 -1.75 8.85 -7.47
CA MET A 89 -3.00 9.59 -7.23
C MET A 89 -2.87 10.50 -6.01
N VAL A 90 -2.31 9.98 -4.91
CA VAL A 90 -2.06 10.77 -3.69
C VAL A 90 -1.14 11.95 -3.97
N TYR A 91 -0.07 11.75 -4.75
CA TYR A 91 0.82 12.86 -5.11
C TYR A 91 0.15 13.90 -6.00
N GLN A 92 -0.72 13.50 -6.93
CA GLN A 92 -1.52 14.45 -7.71
C GLN A 92 -2.43 15.29 -6.80
N GLN A 93 -3.11 14.66 -5.85
CA GLN A 93 -3.96 15.36 -4.89
C GLN A 93 -3.16 16.29 -3.96
N ALA A 94 -1.92 15.93 -3.63
CA ALA A 94 -1.00 16.77 -2.87
C ALA A 94 -0.32 17.88 -3.71
N GLY A 95 -0.55 17.93 -5.03
CA GLY A 95 0.05 18.92 -5.94
C GLY A 95 1.48 18.61 -6.39
N ASP A 96 2.02 17.43 -6.08
CA ASP A 96 3.36 16.99 -6.49
C ASP A 96 3.29 16.20 -7.82
N ALA A 97 3.20 16.95 -8.91
CA ALA A 97 3.08 16.39 -10.27
C ALA A 97 4.31 15.56 -10.70
N ASP A 98 5.50 15.90 -10.21
CA ASP A 98 6.75 15.22 -10.54
C ASP A 98 6.79 13.83 -9.90
N SER A 99 6.50 13.73 -8.60
CA SER A 99 6.44 12.45 -7.89
C SER A 99 5.28 11.59 -8.41
N ALA A 100 4.14 12.20 -8.75
CA ALA A 100 3.03 11.49 -9.37
C ALA A 100 3.41 10.81 -10.69
N SER A 101 4.08 11.55 -11.58
CA SER A 101 4.51 11.05 -12.88
C SER A 101 5.50 9.89 -12.74
N GLN A 102 6.45 10.00 -11.81
CA GLN A 102 7.40 8.94 -11.51
C GLN A 102 6.73 7.67 -10.96
N ALA A 103 5.78 7.83 -10.03
CA ALA A 103 5.04 6.71 -9.47
C ALA A 103 4.20 5.99 -10.54
N LEU A 104 3.53 6.76 -11.42
CA LEU A 104 2.75 6.21 -12.53
C LEU A 104 3.63 5.45 -13.54
N ALA A 105 4.83 5.96 -13.84
CA ALA A 105 5.78 5.25 -14.69
C ALA A 105 6.15 3.87 -14.09
N ARG A 106 6.44 3.82 -12.79
CA ARG A 106 6.73 2.56 -12.08
C ARG A 106 5.54 1.59 -12.10
N ALA A 107 4.32 2.11 -11.95
CA ALA A 107 3.10 1.29 -12.02
C ALA A 107 2.91 0.62 -13.40
N ARG A 108 3.23 1.35 -14.48
CA ARG A 108 3.16 0.85 -15.87
C ARG A 108 4.26 -0.16 -16.21
N GLY A 109 5.16 -0.45 -15.27
CA GLY A 109 6.31 -1.31 -15.52
C GLY A 109 7.37 -0.64 -16.38
N ALA A 110 7.35 0.69 -16.50
CA ALA A 110 8.51 1.45 -16.94
C ALA A 110 9.55 1.38 -15.81
N TRP A 111 10.22 0.25 -15.75
CA TRP A 111 11.52 0.20 -15.12
C TRP A 111 12.40 1.05 -16.02
N CYS A 112 12.75 2.24 -15.55
CA CYS A 112 14.00 2.84 -15.99
C CYS A 112 15.08 1.89 -15.49
N SER A 113 15.30 0.81 -16.23
CA SER A 113 16.55 0.10 -16.20
C SER A 113 17.55 1.18 -16.55
N LYS A 114 18.35 1.61 -15.58
CA LYS A 114 19.73 1.89 -15.94
C LYS A 114 20.22 0.60 -16.58
N ARG A 115 20.07 0.50 -17.91
CA ARG A 115 20.97 -0.31 -18.72
C ARG A 115 22.33 0.13 -18.20
N GLY A 116 23.01 -0.76 -17.47
CA GLY A 116 24.43 -0.62 -17.22
C GLY A 116 25.11 -0.58 -18.58
N SER A 117 25.24 0.61 -19.13
CA SER A 117 26.50 1.02 -19.71
C SER A 117 27.45 1.13 -18.53
N ASP A 118 28.28 0.10 -18.35
CA ASP A 118 29.64 0.19 -17.84
C ASP A 118 30.27 -1.22 -17.97
N ILE A 119 30.97 -1.38 -19.10
CA ILE A 119 32.17 -2.20 -19.38
C ILE A 119 32.08 -3.72 -19.18
#